data_AF-A0A8S3I1N5-F1
#
_entry.id   AF-A0A8S3I1N5-F1
#
_cell.length_a   1.000
_cell.length_b   1.000
_cell.length_c   1.000
_cell.angle_alpha   90.00
_cell.angle_beta   90.00
_cell.angle_gamma   90.00
#
_symmetry.space_group_name_H-M   'P 1'
#
loop_
_entity.id
_entity.type
_entity.pdbx_description
1 polymer ?
#
loop_
_entity_poly.entity_id
_entity_poly.type
_entity_poly.pdbx_seq_one_letter_code
_entity_poly.pdbx_strand_id
1 'polypeptide(L)'
;QKVVIVLAGRYAGRKAVVIKPYDEGSNERGYGHALIAGIGRYPRKVTKKMGKKKQARRNKIKTFVKVVNYNHLMATRYTVDINFEKSLINKEVFRDAGLRRKALRDVKDKFEERYLSIMNLSSRLNCIKQFQLKRLSHIIDHSLLYTTSAAYQHQQRQVNNLLLKKYVCFV
;
A
#
# COMPACT_ATOMS: atom_id res chain seq x y z
N GLN A 1 4.54 -9.46 1.73
CA GLN A 1 4.47 -10.86 1.26
C GLN A 1 5.63 -11.18 0.31
N LYS A 2 5.93 -12.46 0.05
CA LYS A 2 7.01 -12.89 -0.87
C LYS A 2 6.51 -13.01 -2.31
N VAL A 3 7.36 -12.61 -3.26
CA VAL A 3 7.11 -12.75 -4.70
C VAL A 3 7.68 -14.07 -5.19
N VAL A 4 6.91 -14.75 -6.03
CA VAL A 4 7.25 -16.04 -6.64
C VAL A 4 7.02 -16.00 -8.14
N ILE A 5 7.71 -16.87 -8.87
CA ILE A 5 7.46 -17.13 -10.29
C ILE A 5 6.85 -18.52 -10.42
N VAL A 6 5.76 -18.63 -11.17
CA VAL A 6 5.12 -19.92 -11.43
C VAL A 6 5.91 -20.66 -12.51
N LEU A 7 6.29 -21.91 -12.25
CA LEU A 7 7.08 -22.72 -13.18
C LEU A 7 6.21 -23.53 -14.14
N ALA A 8 5.06 -24.05 -13.69
CA ALA A 8 4.24 -24.99 -14.45
C ALA A 8 2.76 -24.59 -14.62
N GLY A 9 2.14 -25.12 -15.68
CA GLY A 9 0.73 -24.94 -16.02
C GLY A 9 0.41 -23.63 -16.77
N ARG A 10 -0.88 -23.30 -16.90
CA ARG A 10 -1.38 -22.16 -17.70
C ARG A 10 -0.73 -20.80 -17.38
N TYR A 11 -0.26 -20.61 -16.15
CA TYR A 11 0.34 -19.35 -15.69
C TYR A 11 1.87 -19.45 -15.53
N ALA A 12 2.52 -20.43 -16.14
CA ALA A 12 3.98 -20.55 -16.15
C ALA A 12 4.66 -19.25 -16.64
N GLY A 13 5.80 -18.92 -16.05
CA GLY A 13 6.56 -17.68 -16.29
C GLY A 13 5.90 -16.41 -15.74
N ARG A 14 4.72 -16.50 -15.10
CA ARG A 14 4.06 -15.34 -14.49
C ARG A 14 4.52 -15.14 -13.06
N LYS A 15 4.68 -13.87 -12.69
CA LYS A 15 4.95 -13.41 -11.33
C LYS A 15 3.67 -13.43 -10.52
N ALA A 16 3.79 -13.91 -9.30
CA ALA A 16 2.72 -13.96 -8.32
C ALA A 16 3.23 -13.60 -6.93
N VAL A 17 2.29 -13.31 -6.04
CA VAL A 17 2.52 -13.06 -4.62
C VAL A 17 1.86 -14.17 -3.84
N VAL A 18 2.57 -14.71 -2.85
CA VAL A 18 2.03 -15.70 -1.92
C VAL A 18 1.12 -14.97 -0.92
N ILE A 19 -0.15 -15.34 -0.86
CA ILE A 19 -1.13 -14.77 0.08
C ILE A 19 -1.14 -15.57 1.37
N LYS A 20 -1.32 -16.89 1.24
CA LYS A 20 -1.42 -17.82 2.37
C LYS A 20 -0.61 -19.08 2.06
N PRO A 21 0.47 -19.35 2.82
CA PRO A 21 1.18 -20.63 2.76
C PRO A 21 0.37 -21.72 3.48
N TYR A 22 0.49 -22.95 3.01
CA TYR A 22 -0.05 -24.16 3.65
C TYR A 22 1.05 -25.23 3.62
N ASP A 23 1.88 -25.23 4.65
CA ASP A 23 3.10 -26.04 4.70
C ASP A 23 2.80 -27.50 5.08
N GLU A 24 1.86 -27.70 6.01
CA GLU A 24 1.41 -29.02 6.50
C GLU A 24 0.38 -29.70 5.59
N GLY A 25 0.04 -29.07 4.46
CA GLY A 25 -1.02 -29.56 3.57
C GLY A 25 -2.42 -29.21 4.06
N SER A 26 -3.43 -29.86 3.48
CA SER A 26 -4.85 -29.64 3.75
C SER A 26 -5.59 -30.94 3.50
N ASN A 27 -6.78 -31.11 4.08
CA ASN A 27 -7.59 -32.33 3.86
C ASN A 27 -7.83 -32.66 2.37
N GLU A 28 -7.87 -31.65 1.49
CA GLU A 28 -8.02 -31.85 0.04
C GLU A 28 -6.70 -32.21 -0.67
N ARG A 29 -5.55 -31.81 -0.11
CA ARG A 29 -4.22 -31.93 -0.73
C ARG A 29 -3.17 -32.20 0.35
N GLY A 30 -2.67 -33.43 0.44
CA GLY A 30 -1.67 -33.86 1.43
C GLY A 30 -0.23 -33.36 1.20
N TYR A 31 -0.02 -32.38 0.31
CA TYR A 31 1.30 -31.83 0.00
C TYR A 31 1.34 -30.33 0.29
N GLY A 32 2.54 -29.80 0.55
CA GLY A 32 2.77 -28.37 0.77
C GLY A 32 2.36 -27.52 -0.45
N HIS A 33 1.49 -26.54 -0.22
CA HIS A 33 0.98 -25.67 -1.29
C HIS A 33 0.76 -24.25 -0.81
N ALA A 34 0.67 -23.33 -1.76
CA ALA A 34 0.39 -21.93 -1.48
C ALA A 34 -0.83 -21.45 -2.26
N LEU A 35 -1.60 -20.57 -1.62
CA LEU A 35 -2.56 -19.72 -2.32
C LEU A 35 -1.82 -18.50 -2.86
N ILE A 36 -1.80 -18.38 -4.18
CA ILE A 36 -1.10 -17.31 -4.89
C ILE A 36 -2.08 -16.38 -5.60
N ALA A 37 -1.76 -15.10 -5.63
CA ALA A 37 -2.37 -14.12 -6.53
C ALA A 37 -1.32 -13.54 -7.47
N GLY A 38 -1.59 -13.59 -8.76
CA GLY A 38 -0.61 -13.20 -9.77
C GLY A 38 -1.16 -12.41 -10.93
N ILE A 39 -0.23 -11.97 -11.78
CA ILE A 39 -0.52 -11.15 -12.95
C ILE A 39 -0.57 -12.06 -14.18
N GLY A 40 -1.77 -12.24 -14.73
CA GLY A 40 -1.98 -13.04 -15.95
C GLY A 40 -1.67 -12.26 -17.23
N ARG A 41 -2.05 -10.98 -17.29
CA ARG A 41 -1.65 -10.06 -18.36
C ARG A 41 -0.97 -8.85 -17.74
N TYR A 42 0.30 -8.69 -18.04
CA TYR A 42 1.08 -7.54 -17.63
C TYR A 42 0.57 -6.25 -18.30
N PRO A 43 0.68 -5.11 -17.61
CA PRO A 43 0.47 -3.82 -18.26
C PRO A 43 1.51 -3.65 -19.37
N ARG A 44 1.09 -3.05 -20.49
CA ARG A 44 1.97 -2.82 -21.65
C ARG A 44 2.66 -1.47 -21.51
N LYS A 45 3.89 -1.36 -22.02
CA LYS A 45 4.65 -0.10 -22.03
C LYS A 45 3.82 1.07 -22.59
N VAL A 46 3.81 2.18 -21.87
CA VAL A 46 3.15 3.43 -22.28
C VAL A 46 4.22 4.42 -22.75
N THR A 47 3.93 5.17 -23.81
CA THR A 47 4.80 6.22 -24.35
C THR A 47 4.02 7.53 -24.44
N LYS A 48 4.72 8.67 -24.32
CA LYS A 48 4.11 10.01 -24.29
C LYS A 48 3.23 10.34 -25.51
N LYS A 49 3.56 9.83 -26.70
CA LYS A 49 2.82 10.05 -27.95
C LYS A 49 1.40 9.42 -27.98
N MET A 50 1.05 8.55 -27.02
CA MET A 50 -0.23 7.86 -27.05
C MET A 50 -1.36 8.73 -26.49
N GLY A 51 -2.53 8.69 -27.11
CA GLY A 51 -3.74 9.30 -26.55
C GLY A 51 -4.23 8.61 -25.27
N LYS A 52 -4.91 9.37 -24.39
CA LYS A 52 -5.36 8.93 -23.06
C LYS A 52 -6.17 7.62 -23.08
N LYS A 53 -7.04 7.43 -24.08
CA LYS A 53 -7.83 6.18 -24.27
C LYS A 53 -6.95 4.94 -24.50
N LYS A 54 -5.87 5.09 -25.27
CA LYS A 54 -4.91 3.99 -25.55
C LYS A 54 -4.04 3.71 -24.33
N GLN A 55 -3.65 4.75 -23.59
CA GLN A 55 -2.91 4.61 -22.34
C GLN A 55 -3.74 3.83 -21.29
N ALA A 56 -5.00 4.22 -21.08
CA ALA A 56 -5.90 3.53 -20.15
C ALA A 56 -6.05 2.03 -20.50
N ARG A 57 -6.20 1.69 -21.79
CA ARG A 57 -6.26 0.27 -22.23
C ARG A 57 -4.97 -0.51 -21.98
N ARG A 58 -3.80 0.13 -22.03
CA ARG A 58 -2.49 -0.52 -21.80
C ARG A 58 -2.19 -0.75 -20.32
N ASN A 59 -2.71 0.11 -19.45
CA ASN A 59 -2.52 0.01 -18.00
C ASN A 59 -3.39 -1.07 -17.35
N LYS A 60 -4.47 -1.52 -18.01
CA LYS A 60 -5.34 -2.58 -17.48
C LYS A 60 -4.58 -3.88 -17.23
N ILE A 61 -4.72 -4.42 -16.03
CA ILE A 61 -4.08 -5.67 -15.60
C ILE A 61 -5.13 -6.77 -15.57
N LYS A 62 -4.78 -7.96 -16.08
CA LYS A 62 -5.57 -9.18 -15.84
C LYS A 62 -4.90 -9.98 -14.74
N THR A 63 -5.65 -10.30 -13.69
CA THR A 63 -5.18 -11.03 -12.53
C THR A 63 -5.65 -12.48 -12.54
N PHE A 64 -5.03 -13.30 -11.69
CA PHE A 64 -5.50 -14.63 -11.38
C PHE A 64 -5.24 -14.95 -9.90
N VAL A 65 -6.06 -15.84 -9.35
CA VAL A 65 -5.85 -16.47 -8.05
C VAL A 65 -5.80 -17.97 -8.29
N LYS A 66 -4.85 -18.68 -7.67
CA LYS A 66 -4.67 -20.12 -7.85
C LYS A 66 -4.03 -20.76 -6.61
N VAL A 67 -4.37 -22.02 -6.33
CA VAL A 67 -3.62 -22.88 -5.40
C VAL A 67 -2.54 -23.63 -6.19
N VAL A 68 -1.29 -23.55 -5.74
CA VAL A 68 -0.14 -24.14 -6.45
C VAL A 68 0.77 -24.86 -5.45
N ASN A 69 1.30 -26.02 -5.84
CA ASN A 69 2.32 -26.76 -5.09
C ASN A 69 3.63 -25.94 -5.03
N TYR A 70 4.36 -25.98 -3.93
CA TYR A 70 5.66 -25.33 -3.80
C TYR A 70 6.68 -25.73 -4.86
N ASN A 71 6.70 -26.99 -5.31
CA ASN A 71 7.61 -27.43 -6.38
C ASN A 71 7.39 -26.69 -7.71
N HIS A 72 6.19 -26.15 -7.93
CA HIS A 72 5.84 -25.39 -9.12
C HIS A 72 6.03 -23.88 -8.94
N LEU A 73 6.68 -23.45 -7.85
CA LEU A 73 6.98 -22.06 -7.54
C LEU A 73 8.49 -21.91 -7.39
N MET A 74 9.05 -20.92 -8.09
CA MET A 74 10.39 -20.45 -7.82
C MET A 74 10.31 -19.22 -6.92
N ALA A 75 10.86 -19.33 -5.70
CA ALA A 75 10.97 -18.22 -4.78
C ALA A 75 11.91 -17.16 -5.34
N THR A 76 11.58 -15.89 -5.13
CA THR A 76 12.44 -14.77 -5.52
C THR A 76 12.86 -13.96 -4.31
N ARG A 77 13.95 -13.20 -4.44
CA ARG A 77 14.44 -12.29 -3.39
C ARG A 77 13.43 -11.20 -3.00
N TYR A 78 12.56 -10.82 -3.93
CA TYR A 78 11.70 -9.65 -3.79
C TYR A 78 10.56 -9.88 -2.79
N THR A 79 10.36 -8.88 -1.94
CA THR A 79 9.17 -8.73 -1.09
C THR A 79 8.33 -7.58 -1.62
N VAL A 80 7.02 -7.73 -1.51
CA VAL A 80 6.05 -6.70 -1.91
C VAL A 80 5.04 -6.53 -0.79
N ASP A 81 4.77 -5.28 -0.44
CA ASP A 81 3.84 -4.90 0.61
C ASP A 81 2.51 -4.50 -0.05
N ILE A 82 1.65 -5.50 -0.28
CA ILE A 82 0.27 -5.27 -0.72
C ILE A 82 -0.64 -5.91 0.31
N ASN A 83 -1.51 -5.12 0.94
CA ASN A 83 -2.40 -5.68 1.96
C ASN A 83 -3.56 -6.44 1.30
N PHE A 84 -3.43 -7.75 1.17
CA PHE A 84 -4.51 -8.63 0.72
C PHE A 84 -5.37 -9.05 1.90
N GLU A 85 -6.69 -8.88 1.77
CA GLU A 85 -7.64 -9.39 2.75
C GLU A 85 -7.73 -10.89 2.60
N LYS A 86 -7.18 -11.61 3.58
CA LYS A 86 -7.14 -13.08 3.59
C LYS A 86 -8.54 -13.69 3.64
N SER A 87 -9.52 -12.98 4.21
CA SER A 87 -10.93 -13.41 4.27
C SER A 87 -11.58 -13.51 2.88
N LEU A 88 -11.27 -12.56 2.00
CA LEU A 88 -11.83 -12.52 0.64
C LEU A 88 -11.15 -13.51 -0.30
N ILE A 89 -9.87 -13.81 -0.05
CA ILE A 89 -9.05 -14.68 -0.90
C ILE A 89 -8.74 -15.97 -0.14
N ASN A 90 -9.74 -16.86 -0.11
CA ASN A 90 -9.70 -18.17 0.55
C ASN A 90 -9.79 -19.33 -0.45
N LYS A 91 -9.62 -20.58 0.03
CA LYS A 91 -9.78 -21.80 -0.81
C LYS A 91 -11.24 -22.00 -1.27
N GLU A 92 -12.22 -21.60 -0.46
CA GLU A 92 -13.65 -21.74 -0.80
C GLU A 92 -14.05 -20.94 -2.04
N VAL A 93 -13.29 -19.89 -2.36
CA VAL A 93 -13.48 -19.03 -3.53
C VAL A 93 -13.40 -19.81 -4.85
N PHE A 94 -12.77 -20.99 -4.86
CA PHE A 94 -12.68 -21.83 -6.06
C PHE A 94 -13.92 -22.66 -6.33
N ARG A 95 -14.77 -22.92 -5.33
CA ARG A 95 -16.02 -23.68 -5.47
C ARG A 95 -17.08 -22.85 -6.20
N ASP A 96 -17.25 -21.59 -5.79
CA ASP A 96 -18.23 -20.69 -6.38
C ASP A 96 -17.64 -19.69 -7.38
N ALA A 97 -18.18 -19.70 -8.60
CA ALA A 97 -17.77 -18.75 -9.64
C ALA A 97 -18.05 -17.28 -9.25
N GLY A 98 -19.10 -17.01 -8.46
CA GLY A 98 -19.43 -15.67 -7.99
C GLY A 98 -18.39 -15.09 -7.05
N LEU A 99 -17.96 -15.86 -6.05
CA LEU A 99 -16.90 -15.49 -5.11
C LEU A 99 -15.57 -15.32 -5.84
N ARG A 100 -15.27 -16.21 -6.79
CA ARG A 100 -14.07 -16.10 -7.62
C ARG A 100 -13.98 -14.78 -8.37
N ARG A 101 -15.09 -14.29 -8.95
CA ARG A 101 -15.12 -12.99 -9.63
C ARG A 101 -14.93 -11.82 -8.66
N LYS A 102 -15.44 -11.91 -7.43
CA LYS A 102 -15.21 -10.89 -6.38
C LYS A 102 -13.72 -10.83 -6.00
N ALA A 103 -13.12 -11.95 -5.61
CA ALA A 103 -11.69 -12.00 -5.27
C ALA A 103 -10.78 -11.52 -6.43
N LEU A 104 -11.11 -11.87 -7.68
CA LEU A 104 -10.34 -11.40 -8.84
C LEU A 104 -10.43 -9.88 -9.05
N ARG A 105 -11.58 -9.26 -8.73
CA ARG A 105 -11.74 -7.80 -8.79
C ARG A 105 -10.88 -7.12 -7.73
N ASP A 106 -10.93 -7.57 -6.48
CA ASP A 106 -10.14 -6.97 -5.41
C ASP A 106 -8.63 -7.07 -5.66
N VAL A 107 -8.17 -8.24 -6.12
CA VAL A 107 -6.76 -8.44 -6.49
C VAL A 107 -6.37 -7.55 -7.66
N LYS A 108 -7.27 -7.35 -8.63
CA LYS A 108 -7.03 -6.47 -9.77
C LYS A 108 -6.88 -5.02 -9.33
N ASP A 109 -7.78 -4.53 -8.50
CA ASP A 109 -7.80 -3.14 -8.07
C ASP A 109 -6.54 -2.82 -7.24
N LYS A 110 -6.13 -3.71 -6.32
CA LYS A 110 -4.89 -3.59 -5.53
C LYS A 110 -3.63 -3.55 -6.41
N PHE A 111 -3.56 -4.38 -7.46
CA PHE A 111 -2.42 -4.35 -8.38
C PHE A 111 -2.42 -3.13 -9.30
N GLU A 112 -3.59 -2.66 -9.76
CA GLU A 112 -3.71 -1.46 -10.58
C GLU A 112 -3.33 -0.20 -9.79
N GLU A 113 -3.78 -0.06 -8.54
CA GLU A 113 -3.39 1.03 -7.63
C GLU A 113 -1.87 1.07 -7.40
N ARG A 114 -1.26 -0.08 -7.10
CA ARG A 114 0.19 -0.17 -6.91
C ARG A 114 0.97 0.17 -8.18
N TYR A 115 0.48 -0.23 -9.34
CA TYR A 115 1.14 0.10 -10.61
C TYR A 115 1.05 1.60 -10.94
N LEU A 116 -0.13 2.21 -10.74
CA LEU A 116 -0.35 3.63 -10.99
C LEU A 116 0.48 4.51 -10.05
N SER A 117 0.57 4.15 -8.76
CA SER A 117 1.41 4.90 -7.81
C SER A 117 2.89 4.92 -8.23
N ILE A 118 3.43 3.80 -8.74
CA ILE A 118 4.80 3.72 -9.25
C ILE A 118 4.98 4.59 -10.51
N MET A 119 4.01 4.58 -11.43
CA MET A 119 4.07 5.40 -12.65
C MET A 119 3.99 6.90 -12.37
N ASN A 120 3.19 7.31 -11.38
CA ASN A 120 3.09 8.71 -10.95
C ASN A 120 4.39 9.18 -10.29
N LEU A 121 5.07 8.31 -9.54
CA LEU A 121 6.37 8.61 -8.94
C LEU A 121 7.47 8.86 -9.98
N SER A 122 7.43 8.12 -11.10
CA SER A 122 8.38 8.25 -12.22
C SER A 122 8.14 9.50 -13.09
N SER A 123 6.98 10.17 -12.93
CA SER A 123 6.65 11.40 -13.63
C SER A 123 7.35 12.63 -13.05
N ARG A 124 8.67 12.60 -12.84
CA ARG A 124 9.61 13.75 -12.70
C ARG A 124 9.22 14.97 -11.83
N LEU A 125 8.11 14.93 -11.10
CA LEU A 125 7.48 16.05 -10.37
C LEU A 125 7.36 15.80 -8.87
N ASN A 126 8.00 14.75 -8.34
CA ASN A 126 8.10 14.60 -6.89
C ASN A 126 9.33 15.31 -6.32
N CYS A 127 10.41 15.52 -7.08
CA CYS A 127 11.52 16.38 -6.65
C CYS A 127 11.08 17.85 -6.50
N ILE A 128 10.31 18.38 -7.46
CA ILE A 128 9.84 19.78 -7.43
C ILE A 128 8.76 20.00 -6.36
N LYS A 129 7.83 19.06 -6.18
CA LYS A 129 6.81 19.14 -5.11
C LYS A 129 7.40 18.98 -3.71
N GLN A 130 8.43 18.14 -3.55
CA GLN A 130 9.10 17.92 -2.26
C GLN A 130 9.99 19.11 -1.87
N PHE A 131 10.48 19.89 -2.84
CA PHE A 131 11.19 21.15 -2.59
C PHE A 131 10.24 22.31 -2.21
N GLN A 132 9.09 22.42 -2.89
CA GLN A 132 8.08 23.44 -2.58
C GLN A 132 7.38 23.20 -1.22
N LEU A 133 7.06 21.95 -0.86
CA LEU A 133 6.37 21.64 0.40
C LEU A 133 7.28 21.75 1.65
N LYS A 134 8.57 21.42 1.54
CA LYS A 134 9.54 21.67 2.63
C LYS A 134 9.80 23.16 2.87
N ARG A 135 9.75 23.97 1.81
CA ARG A 135 9.92 25.44 1.90
C ARG A 135 8.67 26.12 2.49
N LEU A 136 7.47 25.57 2.24
CA LEU A 136 6.22 26.07 2.81
C LEU A 136 6.02 25.67 4.28
N SER A 137 6.45 24.48 4.72
CA SER A 137 6.34 24.09 6.14
C SER A 137 7.21 24.96 7.06
N HIS A 138 8.42 25.32 6.61
CA HIS A 138 9.34 26.17 7.37
C HIS A 138 8.86 27.63 7.54
N ILE A 139 7.92 28.09 6.70
CA ILE A 139 7.29 29.42 6.80
C ILE A 139 6.14 29.40 7.82
N ILE A 140 5.44 28.27 7.95
CA ILE A 140 4.29 28.13 8.85
C ILE A 140 4.74 27.94 10.30
N ASP A 141 5.82 27.18 10.54
CA ASP A 141 6.33 26.90 11.89
C ASP A 141 6.92 28.14 12.59
N HIS A 142 7.45 29.11 11.84
CA HIS A 142 7.98 30.36 12.41
C HIS A 142 6.92 31.44 12.69
N SER A 143 5.67 31.24 12.24
CA SER A 143 4.57 32.20 12.48
C SER A 143 3.71 31.82 13.71
N LEU A 144 3.59 30.53 14.03
CA LEU A 144 2.74 30.01 15.10
C LEU A 144 3.45 29.79 16.45
N LEU A 145 4.77 29.99 16.52
CA LEU A 145 5.55 29.94 17.76
C LEU A 145 5.76 31.31 18.44
N TYR A 146 5.36 32.42 17.81
CA TYR A 146 5.49 33.77 18.40
C TYR A 146 4.19 34.31 19.03
N THR A 147 3.04 33.69 18.76
CA THR A 147 1.74 34.18 19.25
C THR A 147 1.25 33.48 20.52
N THR A 148 1.84 32.35 20.91
CA THR A 148 1.45 31.60 22.13
C THR A 148 2.36 31.84 23.34
N SER A 149 3.55 32.44 23.14
CA SER A 149 4.50 32.76 24.22
C SER A 149 4.10 34.02 25.02
N ALA A 150 3.69 35.11 24.35
CA ALA A 150 3.36 36.37 25.02
C ALA A 150 2.08 36.29 25.85
N ALA A 151 1.06 35.58 25.37
CA ALA A 151 -0.21 35.40 26.10
C ALA A 151 -0.02 34.57 27.38
N TYR A 152 0.80 33.52 27.34
CA TYR A 152 1.09 32.66 28.50
C TYR A 152 1.93 33.38 29.57
N GLN A 153 2.88 34.24 29.17
CA GLN A 153 3.67 35.02 30.12
C GLN A 153 2.85 36.13 30.82
N HIS A 154 1.87 36.72 30.14
CA HIS A 154 1.00 37.74 30.74
C HIS A 154 0.02 37.14 31.77
N GLN A 155 -0.48 35.94 31.51
CA GLN A 155 -1.39 35.23 32.41
C GLN A 155 -0.67 34.73 33.69
N GLN A 156 0.56 34.22 33.57
CA GLN A 156 1.39 33.79 34.71
C GLN A 156 1.82 34.97 35.62
N ARG A 157 2.12 36.15 35.06
CA ARG A 157 2.43 37.36 35.87
C ARG A 157 1.24 37.88 36.68
N GLN A 158 0.02 37.82 36.12
CA GLN A 158 -1.20 38.23 36.84
C GLN A 158 -1.50 37.29 38.01
N VAL A 159 -1.33 35.97 37.83
CA VAL A 159 -1.52 34.96 38.90
C VAL A 159 -0.45 35.09 40.00
N ASN A 160 0.82 35.29 39.63
CA ASN A 160 1.91 35.46 40.61
C ASN A 160 1.83 36.77 41.41
N ASN A 161 1.38 37.88 40.79
CA ASN A 161 1.11 39.11 41.52
C ASN A 161 -0.13 39.01 42.44
N LEU A 162 -1.13 38.21 42.08
CA LEU A 162 -2.28 37.93 42.95
C LEU A 162 -1.90 37.04 44.15
N LEU A 163 -0.99 36.08 43.94
CA LEU A 163 -0.43 35.24 45.01
C LEU A 163 0.46 36.08 45.95
N LEU A 164 1.38 36.90 45.43
CA LEU A 164 2.23 37.76 46.25
C LEU A 164 1.44 38.81 47.07
N LYS A 165 0.34 39.35 46.54
CA LYS A 165 -0.54 40.25 47.31
C LYS A 165 -1.32 39.54 48.43
N LYS A 166 -1.58 38.23 48.33
CA LYS A 166 -2.17 37.45 49.42
C LYS A 166 -1.18 37.13 50.54
N TYR A 167 0.11 36.99 50.24
CA TYR A 167 1.14 36.64 51.23
C TYR A 167 1.73 37.84 51.99
N VAL A 168 1.55 39.09 51.51
CA VAL A 168 2.03 40.30 52.21
C VAL A 168 0.97 40.93 53.14
N CYS A 169 -0.25 40.38 53.20
CA CYS A 169 -1.27 40.75 54.20
C CYS A 169 -1.34 39.76 55.38
N PHE A 170 -0.38 38.83 55.49
CA PHE A 170 -0.34 37.83 56.57
C PHE A 170 1.08 37.51 57.02
N VAL A 171 1.93 38.55 57.17
CA VAL A 171 3.08 38.66 58.09
C VAL A 171 3.27 40.14 58.40
#